data_AF-A0A9P6IQ45-F1
#
_entry.id   AF-A0A9P6IQ45-F1
#
_cell.length_a   1.000
_cell.length_b   1.000
_cell.length_c   1.000
_cell.angle_alpha   90.00
_cell.angle_beta   90.00
_cell.angle_gamma   90.00
#
_symmetry.space_group_name_H-M   'P 1'
#
loop_
_entity.id
_entity.type
_entity.pdbx_description
1 polymer ?
#
loop_
_entity_poly.entity_id
_entity_poly.type
_entity_poly.pdbx_seq_one_letter_code
_entity_poly.pdbx_strand_id
1 'polypeptide(L)'
;MPFLKVCVALYDYEANTEEELAIKENDVLYILEDDDPEWWKAKLKTADPNDLHIGLVPSNYVEPLPTSGTVLGLYKYDATTEEELAFEEGDTLTLYEQDDPDWFLVGNGSHVGFVPGNYVESSAGQESHSHDDQQTQEQYDEDYAEDQQEEDQ
;
A
#
# COMPACT_ATOMS: atom_id res chain seq x y z
N MET A 1 -2.46 13.86 9.67
CA MET A 1 -3.53 12.85 9.47
C MET A 1 -3.29 12.19 8.12
N PRO A 2 -3.57 10.88 7.96
CA PRO A 2 -3.45 10.19 6.68
C PRO A 2 -4.35 10.85 5.64
N PHE A 3 -4.05 10.62 4.36
CA PHE A 3 -4.77 11.21 3.24
C PHE A 3 -6.23 10.72 3.22
N LEU A 4 -7.15 11.53 2.71
CA LEU A 4 -8.56 11.13 2.55
C LEU A 4 -8.75 10.23 1.33
N LYS A 5 -8.08 10.56 0.22
CA LYS A 5 -8.16 9.85 -1.06
C LYS A 5 -6.92 10.14 -1.90
N VAL A 6 -6.67 9.28 -2.87
CA VAL A 6 -5.65 9.47 -3.90
C VAL A 6 -6.38 9.73 -5.21
N CYS A 7 -5.97 10.77 -5.92
CA CYS A 7 -6.58 11.18 -7.17
C CYS A 7 -5.52 11.35 -8.27
N VAL A 8 -5.97 11.29 -9.51
CA VAL A 8 -5.20 11.69 -10.69
C VAL A 8 -5.82 12.94 -11.30
N ALA A 9 -4.98 13.87 -11.74
CA ALA A 9 -5.41 15.06 -12.45
C ALA A 9 -5.86 14.72 -13.87
N LEU A 10 -7.07 15.12 -14.23
CA LEU A 10 -7.67 14.94 -15.54
C LEU A 10 -7.21 15.99 -16.56
N TYR A 11 -6.78 17.16 -16.09
CA TYR A 11 -6.41 18.29 -16.94
C TYR A 11 -5.31 19.11 -16.26
N ASP A 12 -4.59 19.88 -17.07
CA ASP A 12 -3.73 20.96 -16.57
C ASP A 12 -4.55 22.03 -15.86
N TYR A 13 -4.03 22.52 -14.74
CA TYR A 13 -4.56 23.66 -14.01
C TYR A 13 -3.42 24.61 -13.61
N GLU A 14 -3.57 25.88 -13.96
CA GLU A 14 -2.65 26.94 -13.54
C GLU A 14 -3.21 27.63 -12.30
N ALA A 15 -2.39 27.71 -11.24
CA ALA A 15 -2.76 28.40 -10.02
C ALA A 15 -2.93 29.91 -10.27
N ASN A 16 -4.07 30.44 -9.84
CA ASN A 16 -4.40 31.87 -9.93
C ASN A 16 -3.99 32.64 -8.68
N THR A 17 -3.84 31.93 -7.55
CA THR A 17 -3.48 32.47 -6.24
C THR A 17 -2.37 31.63 -5.60
N GLU A 18 -1.72 32.17 -4.56
CA GLU A 18 -0.67 31.46 -3.83
C GLU A 18 -1.20 30.30 -2.97
N GLU A 19 -2.52 30.23 -2.75
CA GLU A 19 -3.19 29.17 -2.00
C GLU A 19 -3.56 27.96 -2.90
N GLU A 20 -3.51 28.15 -4.21
CA GLU A 20 -3.84 27.13 -5.21
C GLU A 20 -2.60 26.34 -5.64
N LEU A 21 -2.82 25.08 -5.99
CA LEU A 21 -1.79 24.18 -6.47
C LEU A 21 -1.90 24.05 -7.99
N ALA A 22 -0.83 24.39 -8.71
CA ALA A 22 -0.72 24.11 -10.12
C ALA A 22 -0.50 22.59 -10.33
N ILE A 23 -1.27 21.99 -11.24
CA ILE A 23 -1.22 20.56 -11.54
C ILE A 23 -1.19 20.34 -13.05
N LYS A 24 -0.60 19.23 -13.47
CA LYS A 24 -0.56 18.75 -14.85
C LYS A 24 -1.41 17.51 -15.02
N GLU A 25 -1.94 17.33 -16.22
CA GLU A 25 -2.65 16.11 -16.58
C GLU A 25 -1.80 14.88 -16.25
N ASN A 26 -2.42 13.90 -15.58
CA ASN A 26 -1.81 12.67 -15.03
C ASN A 26 -0.98 12.84 -13.76
N ASP A 27 -0.90 14.03 -13.16
CA ASP A 27 -0.32 14.19 -11.83
C ASP A 27 -1.12 13.41 -10.79
N VAL A 28 -0.42 12.74 -9.88
CA VAL A 28 -1.03 12.03 -8.74
C VAL A 28 -1.06 12.96 -7.53
N LEU A 29 -2.22 13.02 -6.88
CA LEU A 29 -2.53 13.95 -5.80
C LEU A 29 -3.02 13.18 -4.57
N TYR A 30 -2.51 13.54 -3.41
CA TYR A 30 -3.01 13.09 -2.12
C TYR A 30 -3.96 14.15 -1.57
N ILE A 31 -5.25 13.85 -1.50
CA ILE A 31 -6.24 14.80 -0.99
C ILE A 31 -6.19 14.79 0.54
N LEU A 32 -6.02 15.98 1.11
CA LEU A 32 -5.89 16.23 2.55
C LEU A 32 -7.23 16.64 3.16
N GLU A 33 -7.99 17.48 2.46
CA GLU A 33 -9.26 18.07 2.92
C GLU A 33 -10.22 18.19 1.72
N ASP A 34 -11.50 17.82 1.90
CA ASP A 34 -12.55 17.82 0.86
C ASP A 34 -13.90 18.36 1.34
N ASP A 35 -13.88 19.19 2.39
CA ASP A 35 -15.05 19.81 3.00
C ASP A 35 -15.76 20.84 2.10
N ASP A 36 -15.01 21.47 1.18
CA ASP A 36 -15.58 22.29 0.12
C ASP A 36 -15.84 21.45 -1.16
N PRO A 37 -17.03 21.56 -1.78
CA PRO A 37 -17.38 20.76 -2.95
C PRO A 37 -16.66 21.18 -4.24
N GLU A 38 -16.13 22.39 -4.32
CA GLU A 38 -15.47 22.96 -5.50
C GLU A 38 -13.95 22.92 -5.38
N TRP A 39 -13.41 23.10 -4.17
CA TRP A 39 -11.96 23.21 -3.93
C TRP A 39 -11.48 22.23 -2.88
N TRP A 40 -10.62 21.30 -3.28
CA TRP A 40 -10.01 20.34 -2.37
C TRP A 40 -8.57 20.73 -2.08
N LYS A 41 -8.14 20.54 -0.84
CA LYS A 41 -6.73 20.70 -0.50
C LYS A 41 -6.00 19.42 -0.82
N ALA A 42 -4.94 19.51 -1.61
CA ALA A 42 -4.17 18.38 -2.08
C ALA A 42 -2.66 18.60 -1.89
N LYS A 43 -1.93 17.50 -1.73
CA LYS A 43 -0.47 17.43 -1.85
C LYS A 43 -0.14 16.78 -3.20
N LEU A 44 0.73 17.41 -3.99
CA LEU A 44 1.27 16.79 -5.21
C LEU A 44 2.24 15.67 -4.85
N LYS A 45 2.07 14.50 -5.47
CA LYS A 45 3.06 13.43 -5.39
C LYS A 45 4.29 13.82 -6.21
N THR A 46 5.43 13.96 -5.53
CA THR A 46 6.72 14.29 -6.11
C THR A 46 7.70 13.14 -5.90
N ALA A 47 8.83 13.19 -6.61
CA ALA A 47 9.90 12.21 -6.43
C ALA A 47 10.68 12.41 -5.11
N ASP A 48 10.69 13.64 -4.57
CA ASP A 48 11.27 13.94 -3.27
C ASP A 48 10.14 14.03 -2.22
N PRO A 49 10.04 13.08 -1.29
CA PRO A 49 8.97 13.07 -0.29
C PRO A 49 8.97 14.30 0.63
N ASN A 50 10.11 15.00 0.75
CA ASN A 50 10.24 16.23 1.54
C ASN A 50 9.71 17.47 0.81
N ASP A 51 9.39 17.33 -0.47
CA ASP A 51 8.87 18.42 -1.27
C ASP A 51 7.37 18.61 -1.03
N LEU A 52 7.04 19.69 -0.32
CA LEU A 52 5.69 19.97 0.16
C LEU A 52 4.96 20.91 -0.79
N HIS A 53 4.59 20.40 -1.95
CA HIS A 53 3.70 21.09 -2.88
C HIS A 53 2.24 20.86 -2.48
N ILE A 54 1.71 21.74 -1.61
CA ILE A 54 0.35 21.67 -1.07
C ILE A 54 -0.43 22.92 -1.47
N GLY A 55 -1.67 22.73 -1.91
CA GLY A 55 -2.59 23.84 -2.19
C GLY A 55 -3.97 23.34 -2.60
N LEU A 56 -4.83 24.28 -2.97
CA LEU A 56 -6.19 24.00 -3.43
C LEU A 56 -6.19 23.60 -4.92
N VAL A 57 -6.95 22.56 -5.25
CA VAL A 57 -7.23 22.11 -6.61
C VAL A 57 -8.74 22.07 -6.86
N PRO A 58 -9.21 22.32 -8.10
CA PRO A 58 -10.62 22.17 -8.42
C PRO A 58 -11.03 20.69 -8.34
N SER A 59 -12.10 20.38 -7.60
CA SER A 59 -12.55 19.00 -7.39
C SER A 59 -12.94 18.29 -8.69
N ASN A 60 -13.41 19.03 -9.68
CA ASN A 60 -13.80 18.51 -11.00
C ASN A 60 -12.63 18.33 -11.98
N TYR A 61 -11.40 18.69 -11.57
CA TYR A 61 -10.18 18.47 -12.35
C TYR A 61 -9.45 17.20 -11.94
N VAL A 62 -9.98 16.48 -10.96
CA VAL A 62 -9.35 15.27 -10.42
C VAL A 62 -10.36 14.15 -10.38
N GLU A 63 -9.89 12.92 -10.52
CA GLU A 63 -10.69 11.72 -10.30
C GLU A 63 -9.98 10.74 -9.37
N PRO A 64 -10.70 9.87 -8.63
CA PRO A 64 -10.07 8.85 -7.80
C PRO A 64 -9.10 7.98 -8.60
N LEU A 65 -7.91 7.76 -8.07
CA LEU A 65 -6.92 6.89 -8.69
C LEU A 65 -7.47 5.44 -8.70
N PRO A 66 -7.40 4.73 -9.83
CA PRO A 66 -7.77 3.32 -9.89
C PRO A 66 -6.98 2.49 -8.88
N THR A 67 -7.63 1.49 -8.30
CA THR A 67 -6.99 0.59 -7.34
C THR A 67 -6.25 -0.52 -8.09
N SER A 68 -5.08 -0.91 -7.57
CA SER A 68 -4.24 -1.99 -8.12
C SER A 68 -4.63 -3.36 -7.57
N GLY A 69 -5.42 -3.41 -6.49
CA GLY A 69 -5.91 -4.67 -5.91
C GLY A 69 -6.25 -4.52 -4.43
N THR A 70 -6.11 -5.62 -3.70
CA THR A 70 -6.24 -5.67 -2.24
C THR A 70 -5.08 -6.43 -1.61
N VAL A 71 -4.66 -5.99 -0.43
CA VAL A 71 -3.64 -6.66 0.39
C VAL A 71 -4.21 -6.99 1.76
N LEU A 72 -3.65 -8.01 2.41
CA LEU A 72 -4.01 -8.44 3.76
C LEU A 72 -2.92 -8.00 4.74
N GLY A 73 -3.29 -7.36 5.85
CA GLY A 73 -2.37 -7.06 6.94
C GLY A 73 -1.89 -8.32 7.65
N LEU A 74 -0.59 -8.59 7.63
CA LEU A 74 0.03 -9.76 8.28
C LEU A 74 0.29 -9.53 9.76
N TYR A 75 0.55 -8.29 10.16
CA TYR A 75 0.82 -7.89 11.53
C TYR A 75 0.20 -6.53 11.80
N LYS A 76 -0.22 -6.28 13.04
CA LYS A 76 -0.65 -4.94 13.45
C LYS A 76 0.46 -3.92 13.18
N TYR A 77 0.10 -2.78 12.61
CA TYR A 77 1.00 -1.65 12.40
C TYR A 77 0.43 -0.37 13.03
N ASP A 78 1.23 0.25 13.89
CA ASP A 78 0.93 1.55 14.47
C ASP A 78 1.68 2.62 13.66
N ALA A 79 0.93 3.52 13.01
CA ALA A 79 1.50 4.61 12.22
C ALA A 79 2.37 5.53 13.08
N THR A 80 3.53 5.90 12.54
CA THR A 80 4.56 6.73 13.18
C THR A 80 4.59 8.15 12.62
N THR A 81 4.12 8.33 11.39
CA THR A 81 4.00 9.63 10.73
C THR A 81 2.57 9.92 10.29
N GLU A 82 2.31 11.16 9.89
CA GLU A 82 0.99 11.57 9.44
C GLU A 82 0.60 11.03 8.06
N GLU A 83 1.57 10.56 7.28
CA GLU A 83 1.35 10.02 5.92
C GLU A 83 1.19 8.49 5.95
N GLU A 84 1.40 7.87 7.10
CA GLU A 84 1.26 6.44 7.32
C GLU A 84 -0.16 6.04 7.73
N LEU A 85 -0.55 4.80 7.40
CA LEU A 85 -1.84 4.24 7.77
C LEU A 85 -1.67 3.14 8.82
N ALA A 86 -2.32 3.30 9.97
CA ALA A 86 -2.42 2.26 10.97
C ALA A 86 -3.47 1.21 10.58
N PHE A 87 -3.22 -0.06 10.89
CA PHE A 87 -4.14 -1.17 10.63
C PHE A 87 -3.89 -2.34 11.60
N GLU A 88 -4.88 -3.23 11.73
CA GLU A 88 -4.82 -4.43 12.56
C GLU A 88 -4.45 -5.67 11.72
N GLU A 89 -3.90 -6.69 12.38
CA GLU A 89 -3.66 -7.99 11.74
C GLU A 89 -4.96 -8.58 11.18
N GLY A 90 -4.93 -9.04 9.94
CA GLY A 90 -6.06 -9.57 9.21
C GLY A 90 -6.91 -8.53 8.47
N ASP A 91 -6.59 -7.24 8.56
CA ASP A 91 -7.31 -6.20 7.81
C ASP A 91 -7.10 -6.36 6.30
N THR A 92 -8.17 -6.27 5.52
CA THR A 92 -8.09 -6.17 4.06
C THR A 92 -8.02 -4.70 3.66
N LEU A 93 -6.90 -4.32 3.05
CA LEU A 93 -6.61 -2.95 2.62
C LEU A 93 -6.67 -2.85 1.10
N THR A 94 -7.17 -1.73 0.60
CA THR A 94 -7.20 -1.41 -0.82
C THR A 94 -5.81 -0.95 -1.26
N LEU A 95 -5.23 -1.58 -2.26
CA LEU A 95 -3.91 -1.24 -2.78
C LEU A 95 -4.02 -0.20 -3.89
N TYR A 96 -3.26 0.89 -3.78
CA TYR A 96 -3.13 1.90 -4.82
C TYR A 96 -1.80 1.75 -5.54
N GLU A 97 -0.69 1.70 -4.80
CA GLU A 97 0.67 1.64 -5.35
C GLU A 97 1.58 0.68 -4.57
N GLN A 98 2.44 -0.03 -5.31
CA GLN A 98 3.43 -0.98 -4.79
C GLN A 98 4.77 -0.92 -5.56
N ASP A 99 5.04 0.19 -6.24
CA ASP A 99 6.25 0.34 -7.07
C ASP A 99 7.53 0.41 -6.22
N ASP A 100 7.40 0.89 -4.97
CA ASP A 100 8.43 0.84 -3.95
C ASP A 100 8.21 -0.40 -3.06
N PRO A 101 9.16 -1.35 -2.99
CA PRO A 101 9.03 -2.57 -2.19
C PRO A 101 9.00 -2.31 -0.67
N ASP A 102 9.53 -1.18 -0.21
CA ASP A 102 9.60 -0.85 1.21
C ASP A 102 8.29 -0.20 1.70
N TRP A 103 7.61 0.57 0.84
CA TRP A 103 6.43 1.35 1.21
C TRP A 103 5.30 1.26 0.19
N PHE A 104 4.18 0.65 0.60
CA PHE A 104 2.98 0.56 -0.20
C PHE A 104 1.99 1.64 0.17
N LEU A 105 1.27 2.18 -0.82
CA LEU A 105 0.18 3.12 -0.61
C LEU A 105 -1.14 2.36 -0.59
N VAL A 106 -1.81 2.35 0.57
CA VAL A 106 -3.02 1.55 0.82
C VAL A 106 -4.12 2.36 1.47
N GLY A 107 -5.37 1.92 1.34
CA GLY A 107 -6.53 2.54 2.00
C GLY A 107 -7.40 1.56 2.77
N ASN A 108 -7.95 2.03 3.89
CA ASN A 108 -8.86 1.25 4.75
C ASN A 108 -10.36 1.61 4.53
N GLY A 109 -10.66 2.27 3.42
CA GLY A 109 -12.00 2.75 3.06
C GLY A 109 -12.38 4.11 3.64
N SER A 110 -11.67 4.60 4.66
CA SER A 110 -11.86 5.95 5.21
C SER A 110 -10.66 6.87 4.96
N HIS A 111 -9.46 6.32 4.98
CA HIS A 111 -8.21 7.03 4.79
C HIS A 111 -7.27 6.20 3.91
N VAL A 112 -6.26 6.87 3.37
CA VAL A 112 -5.17 6.33 2.57
C VAL A 112 -3.85 6.77 3.17
N GLY A 113 -2.87 5.87 3.21
CA GLY A 113 -1.53 6.19 3.69
C GLY A 113 -0.54 5.08 3.40
N PHE A 114 0.72 5.34 3.74
CA PHE A 114 1.81 4.41 3.53
C PHE A 114 1.87 3.34 4.61
N VAL A 115 2.22 2.13 4.21
CA VAL A 115 2.50 0.99 5.11
C VAL A 115 3.77 0.27 4.68
N PRO A 116 4.51 -0.35 5.60
CA PRO A 116 5.65 -1.17 5.24
C PRO A 116 5.22 -2.35 4.36
N GLY A 117 5.86 -2.54 3.21
CA GLY A 117 5.49 -3.60 2.27
C GLY A 117 5.57 -5.01 2.88
N ASN A 118 6.49 -5.23 3.83
CA ASN A 118 6.66 -6.50 4.53
C ASN A 118 5.62 -6.78 5.63
N TYR A 119 4.68 -5.86 5.88
CA TYR A 119 3.58 -6.06 6.83
C TYR A 119 2.27 -6.43 6.14
N VAL A 120 2.27 -6.53 4.80
CA VAL A 120 1.07 -6.84 4.02
C VAL A 120 1.39 -7.90 2.96
N GLU A 121 0.37 -8.67 2.57
CA GLU A 121 0.47 -9.69 1.51
C GLU A 121 -0.59 -9.48 0.43
N SER A 122 -0.23 -9.69 -0.83
CA SER A 122 -1.18 -9.61 -1.94
C SER A 122 -2.26 -10.69 -1.82
N SER A 123 -3.52 -10.28 -1.79
CA SER A 123 -4.65 -11.23 -1.77
C SER A 123 -4.83 -11.99 -3.09
N ALA A 124 -4.19 -11.55 -4.18
CA ALA A 124 -4.13 -12.23 -5.47
C ALA A 124 -2.95 -13.21 -5.51
N GLY A 125 -3.01 -14.29 -4.72
CA GLY A 125 -1.89 -15.23 -4.69
C GLY A 125 -1.89 -16.32 -3.63
N GLN A 126 -3.03 -16.98 -3.36
CA GLN A 126 -2.93 -18.39 -2.97
C GLN A 126 -2.52 -19.21 -4.21
N GLU A 127 -1.25 -19.13 -4.61
CA GLU A 127 -0.57 -20.21 -5.34
C GLU A 127 0.84 -20.38 -4.74
N SER A 128 0.95 -21.39 -3.87
CA SER A 128 2.20 -22.03 -3.41
C SER A 128 3.24 -21.19 -2.65
N HIS A 129 2.99 -20.95 -1.36
CA HIS A 129 3.96 -21.41 -0.37
C HIS A 129 3.46 -22.74 0.18
N SER A 130 3.73 -23.80 -0.57
CA SER A 130 3.81 -25.14 0.02
C SER A 130 4.77 -25.03 1.20
N HIS A 131 4.29 -25.39 2.37
CA HIS A 131 5.12 -25.93 3.44
C HIS A 131 6.03 -27.01 2.82
N ASP A 132 7.27 -26.65 2.50
CA ASP A 132 8.35 -27.63 2.36
C ASP A 132 9.05 -27.73 3.72
N ASP A 133 8.30 -28.25 4.70
CA ASP A 133 8.84 -28.75 5.97
C ASP A 133 8.10 -30.05 6.35
N GLN A 134 7.75 -30.84 5.33
CA GLN A 134 7.21 -32.19 5.50
C GLN A 134 8.05 -33.26 4.81
N GLN A 135 9.10 -32.91 4.06
CA GLN A 135 9.94 -33.91 3.40
C GLN A 135 11.14 -34.40 4.24
N THR A 136 11.39 -33.79 5.41
CA THR A 136 12.44 -34.24 6.31
C THR A 136 12.03 -35.42 7.19
N GLN A 137 10.78 -35.51 7.66
CA GLN A 137 10.39 -36.54 8.64
C GLN A 137 10.38 -37.97 8.07
N GLU A 138 9.88 -38.17 6.84
CA GLU A 138 9.80 -39.51 6.23
C GLU A 138 11.18 -40.07 5.86
N GLN A 139 12.12 -39.19 5.47
CA GLN A 139 13.49 -39.59 5.15
C GLN A 139 14.27 -39.96 6.42
N TYR A 140 13.97 -39.37 7.58
CA TYR A 140 14.59 -39.77 8.86
C TYR A 140 14.08 -41.12 9.37
N ASP A 141 12.83 -41.49 9.10
CA ASP A 141 12.26 -42.79 9.51
C ASP A 141 12.74 -43.97 8.62
N GLU A 142 12.99 -43.75 7.31
CA GLU A 142 13.59 -44.78 6.44
C GLU A 142 15.07 -45.05 6.75
N ASP A 143 15.87 -44.01 6.98
CA ASP A 143 17.31 -44.16 7.30
C ASP A 143 17.51 -44.93 8.64
N TYR A 144 16.63 -44.72 9.62
CA TYR A 144 16.64 -45.46 10.90
C TYR A 144 16.21 -46.93 10.77
N ALA A 145 15.47 -47.28 9.71
CA ALA A 145 14.98 -48.64 9.47
C ALA A 145 15.97 -49.49 8.66
N GLU A 146 16.82 -48.88 7.85
CA GLU A 146 17.94 -49.56 7.16
C GLU A 146 19.09 -49.87 8.12
N ASP A 147 19.46 -48.95 9.02
CA ASP A 147 20.59 -49.14 9.95
C ASP A 147 20.36 -50.32 10.92
N GLN A 148 19.10 -50.61 11.27
CA GLN A 148 18.73 -51.74 12.13
C GLN A 148 18.72 -53.11 11.41
N GLN A 149 18.87 -53.16 10.09
CA GLN A 149 18.93 -54.42 9.33
C GLN A 149 20.36 -54.87 9.02
N GLU A 150 21.37 -54.02 9.22
CA GLU A 150 22.79 -54.39 9.02
C GLU A 150 23.47 -54.99 10.26
N GLU A 151 22.88 -54.93 11.46
CA GLU A 151 23.51 -55.48 12.68
C GLU A 151 23.26 -56.99 12.95
N ASP A 152 22.43 -57.68 12.15
CA ASP A 152 22.05 -59.09 12.36
C ASP A 152 22.67 -60.10 11.35
N GLN A 153 23.87 -59.79 10.82
CA GLN A 153 24.68 -60.74 10.00
C GLN A 153 26.08 -60.98 10.55
#